data_AF-A0A7Z9FW41-F1
#
_entry.id   AF-A0A7Z9FW41-F1
#
_cell.length_a   1.000
_cell.length_b   1.000
_cell.length_c   1.000
_cell.angle_alpha   90.00
_cell.angle_beta   90.00
_cell.angle_gamma   90.00
#
_symmetry.space_group_name_H-M   'P 1'
#
loop_
_entity.id
_entity.type
_entity.pdbx_description
1 polymer ?
#
loop_
_entity_poly.entity_id
_entity_poly.type
_entity_poly.pdbx_seq_one_letter_code
_entity_poly.pdbx_strand_id
1 'polypeptide(L)'
;MGLNKKITNGINRFVLLMLCCLMGCDPVSDELIGKYLEKRIIWEKDGAEMVLIPAGSFEMGDQEITYADPVHSVKLDAFYMDVREVTVK
;
A
#
# COMPACT_ATOMS: atom_id res chain seq x y z
N MET A 1 -20.12 54.32 -6.08
CA MET A 1 -19.34 53.53 -5.11
C MET A 1 -20.01 52.17 -4.98
N GLY A 2 -19.33 51.07 -5.36
CA GLY A 2 -19.76 49.72 -5.00
C GLY A 2 -20.22 48.79 -6.12
N LEU A 3 -19.36 48.47 -7.09
CA LEU A 3 -19.55 47.32 -7.99
C LEU A 3 -18.20 46.63 -8.25
N ASN A 4 -17.53 46.16 -7.19
CA ASN A 4 -16.36 45.26 -7.28
C ASN A 4 -16.12 44.60 -5.92
N LYS A 5 -16.88 43.54 -5.58
CA LYS A 5 -16.55 42.70 -4.41
C LYS A 5 -17.11 41.28 -4.40
N LYS A 6 -17.77 40.80 -5.47
CA LYS A 6 -18.38 39.44 -5.49
C LYS A 6 -17.65 38.38 -6.32
N ILE A 7 -16.65 38.72 -7.12
CA ILE A 7 -16.00 37.76 -8.05
C ILE A 7 -14.75 37.09 -7.43
N THR A 8 -14.18 37.66 -6.37
CA THR A 8 -12.92 37.19 -5.77
C THR A 8 -13.05 35.95 -4.88
N ASN A 9 -14.26 35.58 -4.43
CA ASN A 9 -14.47 34.46 -3.51
C ASN A 9 -14.92 33.15 -4.20
N GLY A 10 -15.34 33.20 -5.47
CA GLY A 10 -15.78 32.02 -6.22
C GLY A 10 -14.63 31.31 -6.96
N ILE A 11 -13.70 32.09 -7.51
CA ILE A 11 -12.54 31.58 -8.23
C ILE A 11 -11.58 30.86 -7.25
N ASN A 12 -11.40 31.40 -6.04
CA ASN A 12 -10.46 30.84 -5.06
C ASN A 12 -10.91 29.45 -4.56
N ARG A 13 -12.21 29.18 -4.50
CA ARG A 13 -12.75 27.88 -4.09
C ARG A 13 -12.68 26.85 -5.22
N PHE A 14 -12.84 27.30 -6.47
CA PHE A 14 -12.68 26.45 -7.66
C PHE A 14 -11.22 26.10 -7.92
N VAL A 15 -10.32 27.06 -7.76
CA VAL A 15 -8.86 26.86 -7.84
C VAL A 15 -8.39 25.95 -6.70
N LEU A 16 -8.91 26.11 -5.48
CA LEU A 16 -8.59 25.23 -4.35
C LEU A 16 -9.11 23.79 -4.55
N LEU A 17 -10.31 23.60 -5.11
CA LEU A 17 -10.84 22.26 -5.44
C LEU A 17 -9.98 21.57 -6.52
N MET A 18 -9.52 22.33 -7.52
CA MET A 18 -8.65 21.82 -8.59
C MET A 18 -7.23 21.53 -8.08
N LEU A 19 -6.74 22.24 -7.06
CA LEU A 19 -5.46 21.94 -6.41
C LEU A 19 -5.52 20.64 -5.59
N CYS A 20 -6.65 20.36 -4.93
CA CYS A 20 -6.87 19.09 -4.23
C CYS A 20 -6.86 17.87 -5.16
N CYS A 21 -7.23 18.05 -6.44
CA CYS A 21 -7.16 16.99 -7.46
C CYS A 21 -5.73 16.76 -8.00
N LEU A 22 -4.81 17.73 -7.85
CA LEU A 22 -3.42 17.60 -8.31
C LEU A 22 -2.51 16.95 -7.25
N MET A 23 -2.85 17.10 -5.98
CA MET A 23 -2.22 16.41 -4.85
C MET A 23 -3.08 15.19 -4.50
N GLY A 24 -3.27 14.27 -5.46
CA GLY A 24 -4.11 13.08 -5.29
C GLY A 24 -3.79 12.34 -4.00
N CYS A 25 -4.70 12.40 -3.03
CA CYS A 25 -4.84 11.33 -2.07
C CYS A 25 -5.79 10.35 -2.75
N ASP A 26 -5.27 9.38 -3.50
CA ASP A 26 -6.11 8.33 -4.03
C ASP A 26 -6.70 7.59 -2.82
N PRO A 27 -8.01 7.70 -2.54
CA PRO A 27 -8.61 6.87 -1.51
C PRO A 27 -8.40 5.43 -1.97
N VAL A 28 -7.67 4.65 -1.17
CA VAL A 28 -7.49 3.22 -1.40
C VAL A 28 -8.90 2.64 -1.60
N SER A 29 -9.18 2.10 -2.78
CA SER A 29 -10.53 1.64 -3.10
C SER A 29 -10.97 0.55 -2.13
N ASP A 30 -12.24 0.59 -1.69
CA ASP A 30 -12.81 -0.41 -0.79
C ASP A 30 -12.65 -1.85 -1.33
N GLU A 31 -12.59 -2.00 -2.65
CA GLU A 31 -12.30 -3.25 -3.34
C GLU A 31 -10.86 -3.74 -3.10
N LEU A 32 -9.87 -2.83 -3.13
CA LEU A 32 -8.48 -3.17 -2.84
C LEU A 32 -8.34 -3.56 -1.36
N ILE A 33 -8.99 -2.82 -0.47
CA ILE A 33 -9.03 -3.15 0.97
C ILE A 33 -9.66 -4.52 1.19
N GLY A 34 -10.78 -4.83 0.52
CA GLY A 34 -11.42 -6.14 0.55
C GLY A 34 -10.48 -7.27 0.13
N LYS A 35 -9.78 -7.09 -1.00
CA LYS A 35 -8.80 -8.08 -1.51
C LYS A 35 -7.59 -8.27 -0.58
N TYR A 36 -7.19 -7.25 0.16
CA TYR A 36 -6.12 -7.37 1.18
C TYR A 36 -6.61 -8.03 2.46
N LEU A 37 -7.86 -7.81 2.86
CA LEU A 37 -8.50 -8.48 4.01
C LEU A 37 -8.74 -9.96 3.74
N GLU A 38 -9.18 -10.33 2.52
CA GLU A 38 -9.40 -11.73 2.13
C GLU A 38 -8.13 -12.59 2.19
N LYS A 39 -6.96 -11.96 2.17
CA LYS A 39 -5.66 -12.65 2.25
C LYS A 39 -5.15 -12.81 3.68
N ARG A 40 -5.84 -12.26 4.68
CA ARG A 40 -5.41 -12.30 6.08
C ARG A 40 -6.16 -13.35 6.87
N ILE A 41 -5.44 -14.05 7.74
CA ILE A 41 -6.01 -15.01 8.68
C ILE A 41 -5.46 -14.76 10.08
N ILE A 42 -6.17 -15.25 11.09
CA ILE A 42 -5.63 -15.44 12.43
C ILE A 42 -5.23 -16.91 12.53
N TRP A 43 -3.96 -17.18 12.83
CA TRP A 43 -3.45 -18.53 12.92
C TRP A 43 -3.88 -19.20 14.22
N GLU A 44 -4.51 -20.37 14.12
CA GLU A 44 -5.12 -21.05 15.26
C GLU A 44 -4.10 -21.46 16.34
N LYS A 45 -2.83 -21.63 15.97
CA LYS A 45 -1.80 -22.13 16.90
C LYS A 45 -1.42 -21.13 17.99
N ASP A 46 -1.32 -19.85 17.62
CA ASP A 46 -0.77 -18.79 18.48
C ASP A 46 -1.52 -17.45 18.38
N GLY A 47 -2.56 -17.38 17.56
CA GLY A 47 -3.33 -16.16 17.32
C GLY A 47 -2.60 -15.13 16.46
N ALA A 48 -1.50 -15.52 15.79
CA ALA A 48 -0.76 -14.61 14.93
C ALA A 48 -1.60 -14.17 13.73
N GLU A 49 -1.53 -12.88 13.40
CA GLU A 49 -2.09 -12.37 12.15
C GLU A 49 -1.12 -12.69 11.02
N MET A 50 -1.59 -13.44 10.02
CA MET A 50 -0.79 -13.84 8.86
C MET A 50 -1.42 -13.32 7.57
N VAL A 51 -0.60 -13.11 6.55
CA VAL A 51 -1.02 -12.72 5.19
C VAL A 51 -0.59 -13.76 4.17
N LEU A 52 -1.47 -14.06 3.20
CA LEU A 52 -1.19 -14.93 2.08
C LEU A 52 -0.25 -14.23 1.08
N ILE A 53 0.93 -14.78 0.92
CA ILE A 53 1.85 -14.49 -0.18
C ILE A 53 1.47 -15.41 -1.35
N PRO A 54 1.10 -14.86 -2.52
CA PRO A 54 0.68 -15.68 -3.65
C PRO A 54 1.87 -16.46 -4.24
N ALA A 55 1.56 -17.59 -4.88
CA ALA A 55 2.54 -18.32 -5.67
C ALA A 55 3.11 -17.44 -6.79
N GLY A 56 4.37 -17.61 -7.12
CA GLY A 56 5.01 -16.83 -8.16
C GLY A 56 6.49 -17.07 -8.29
N SER A 57 7.10 -16.28 -9.17
CA SER A 57 8.55 -16.21 -9.32
C SER A 57 9.00 -14.76 -9.14
N PHE A 58 10.15 -14.58 -8.50
CA PHE A 58 10.76 -13.29 -8.26
C PHE A 58 12.28 -13.40 -8.27
N GLU A 59 12.96 -12.29 -8.51
CA GLU A 59 14.42 -12.21 -8.45
C GLU A 59 14.85 -11.91 -7.02
N MET A 60 15.70 -12.78 -6.45
CA MET A 60 16.25 -12.65 -5.10
C MET A 60 17.74 -12.35 -5.17
N GLY A 61 18.20 -11.46 -4.31
CA GLY A 61 19.60 -11.03 -4.26
C GLY A 61 19.78 -9.58 -4.70
N ASP A 62 21.02 -9.12 -4.71
CA ASP A 62 21.40 -7.76 -5.07
C ASP A 62 22.85 -7.75 -5.61
N GLN A 63 23.13 -6.97 -6.65
CA GLN A 63 24.46 -6.94 -7.30
C GLN A 63 25.46 -6.01 -6.59
N GLU A 64 25.00 -5.09 -5.75
CA GLU A 64 25.84 -4.12 -5.04
C GLU A 64 26.20 -4.61 -3.63
N ILE A 65 25.40 -5.51 -3.06
CA ILE A 65 25.64 -6.09 -1.73
C ILE A 65 26.37 -7.44 -1.87
N THR A 66 27.64 -7.49 -1.46
CA THR A 66 28.53 -8.65 -1.66
C THR A 66 27.99 -9.99 -1.15
N TYR A 67 27.19 -9.99 -0.07
CA TYR A 67 26.61 -11.22 0.48
C TYR A 67 25.21 -11.55 -0.06
N ALA A 68 24.67 -10.72 -0.95
CA ALA A 68 23.38 -10.91 -1.63
C ALA A 68 23.55 -11.18 -3.14
N ASP A 69 24.75 -11.09 -3.68
CA ASP A 69 25.08 -11.41 -5.07
C ASP A 69 25.23 -12.95 -5.26
N PRO A 70 24.75 -13.56 -6.37
CA PRO A 70 24.04 -12.94 -7.48
C PRO A 70 22.53 -12.88 -7.32
N VAL A 71 21.93 -11.93 -8.05
CA VAL A 71 20.50 -11.92 -8.34
C VAL A 71 20.13 -13.20 -9.11
N HIS A 72 19.16 -13.96 -8.59
CA HIS A 72 18.71 -15.20 -9.19
C HIS A 72 17.19 -15.39 -9.04
N SER A 73 16.59 -16.10 -10.00
CA SER A 73 15.16 -16.35 -10.03
C SER A 73 14.74 -17.46 -9.05
N VAL A 74 13.79 -17.16 -8.18
CA VAL A 74 13.21 -18.09 -7.20
C VAL A 74 11.74 -18.29 -7.52
N LYS A 75 11.27 -19.54 -7.48
CA LYS A 75 9.85 -19.91 -7.63
C LYS A 75 9.34 -20.54 -6.35
N LEU A 76 8.23 -20.01 -5.83
CA LEU A 76 7.56 -20.53 -4.63
C LEU A 76 6.07 -20.73 -4.88
N ASP A 77 5.50 -21.71 -4.20
CA ASP A 77 4.05 -21.87 -4.07
C ASP A 77 3.48 -20.83 -3.09
N ALA A 78 2.16 -20.71 -3.02
CA ALA A 78 1.52 -19.77 -2.12
C ALA A 78 1.69 -20.20 -0.65
N PHE A 79 1.98 -19.25 0.24
CA PHE A 79 2.18 -19.52 1.67
C PHE A 79 1.75 -18.34 2.53
N TYR A 80 1.50 -18.58 3.82
CA TYR A 80 1.20 -17.54 4.79
C TYR A 80 2.46 -17.08 5.52
N MET A 81 2.58 -15.78 5.78
CA MET A 81 3.66 -15.16 6.54
C MET A 81 3.09 -14.25 7.64
N ASP A 82 3.72 -14.24 8.82
CA ASP A 82 3.35 -13.34 9.90
C ASP A 82 3.43 -11.88 9.46
N VAL A 83 2.44 -11.09 9.82
CA VAL A 83 2.39 -9.65 9.49
C VAL A 83 3.39 -8.85 10.34
N ARG A 84 3.77 -9.39 11.50
CA ARG A 84 4.67 -8.76 12.47
C ARG A 84 5.70 -9.78 12.93
N GLU A 85 6.87 -9.28 13.31
CA GLU A 85 7.90 -10.11 13.93
C GLU A 85 7.39 -10.74 15.23
N VAL A 86 7.92 -11.91 15.55
CA VAL A 86 7.62 -12.60 16.81
C VAL A 86 8.21 -11.83 17.98
N THR A 87 7.38 -11.53 18.99
CA THR A 87 7.79 -10.84 20.21
C THR A 87 8.01 -11.80 21.37
N VAL A 88 8.92 -11.45 22.28
CA VAL A 88 9.04 -12.13 23.59
C VAL A 88 7.85 -11.73 24.47
N LYS A 89 7.31 -12.69 25.23
CA LYS A 89 6.22 -12.46 26.20
C LYS A 89 6.72 -11.88 27.50
#